data_AF-A0A0H5D6S9-F1
#
_entry.id   AF-A0A0H5D6S9-F1
#
_cell.length_a   1.000
_cell.length_b   1.000
_cell.length_c   1.000
_cell.angle_alpha   90.00
_cell.angle_beta   90.00
_cell.angle_gamma   90.00
#
_symmetry.space_group_name_H-M   'P 1'
#
loop_
_entity.id
_entity.type
_entity.pdbx_description
1 polymer ?
#
loop_
_entity_poly.entity_id
_entity_poly.type
_entity_poly.pdbx_seq_one_letter_code
_entity_poly.pdbx_strand_id
1 'polypeptide(L)'
;MYVDDAGGSPLGSTIGKSMSDFAAGAASGAFSVNEQGGAALLAAIRDMATWVDGEATRLALLNEQPMLGDSNGASVMKPYLQQVANDSQGFNTQLKQFRASLLEAEKGIKQAMANYQHTDTSEAGKY
;
A
#
# COMPACT_ATOMS: atom_id res chain seq x y z
N MET A 1 0.21 -16.68 30.73
CA MET A 1 -0.23 -17.12 29.39
C MET A 1 0.52 -16.25 28.40
N TYR A 2 1.67 -16.74 27.91
CA TYR A 2 2.42 -16.07 26.86
C TYR A 2 1.67 -16.31 25.56
N VAL A 3 1.03 -15.27 25.05
CA VAL A 3 0.61 -15.26 23.65
C VAL A 3 1.88 -14.85 22.91
N ASP A 4 2.57 -15.83 22.33
CA ASP A 4 3.43 -15.62 21.18
C ASP A 4 2.53 -15.04 20.08
N ASP A 5 2.39 -13.72 20.07
CA ASP A 5 1.85 -13.01 18.92
C ASP A 5 2.95 -13.07 17.87
N ALA A 6 2.86 -14.10 17.04
CA ALA A 6 3.73 -14.34 15.92
C ALA A 6 3.64 -13.15 14.95
N GLY A 7 4.44 -12.12 15.23
CA GLY A 7 5.07 -11.21 14.27
C GLY A 7 4.27 -10.91 13.02
N GLY A 8 2.99 -10.54 13.18
CA GLY A 8 2.18 -10.00 12.10
C GLY A 8 2.75 -8.65 11.72
N SER A 9 3.78 -8.65 10.87
CA SER A 9 4.35 -7.41 10.35
C SER A 9 3.19 -6.61 9.76
N PRO A 10 3.00 -5.34 10.17
CA PRO A 10 1.89 -4.55 9.70
C PRO A 10 1.79 -4.65 8.18
N LEU A 11 0.59 -4.92 7.64
CA LEU A 11 0.39 -5.09 6.19
C LEU A 11 1.04 -3.95 5.38
N GLY A 12 1.01 -2.72 5.91
CA GLY A 12 1.69 -1.57 5.32
C GLY A 12 3.22 -1.59 5.42
N SER A 13 3.79 -2.20 6.46
CA SER A 13 5.25 -2.21 6.68
C SER A 13 5.98 -3.19 5.78
N THR A 14 5.40 -4.36 5.48
CA THR A 14 6.06 -5.37 4.65
C THR A 14 5.82 -5.10 3.18
N ILE A 15 4.55 -4.95 2.79
CA ILE A 15 4.18 -4.73 1.38
C ILE A 15 4.65 -3.34 0.92
N GLY A 16 4.45 -2.30 1.74
CA GLY A 16 4.90 -0.95 1.42
C GLY A 16 6.41 -0.84 1.29
N LYS A 17 7.16 -1.52 2.17
CA LYS A 17 8.62 -1.61 2.07
C LYS A 17 9.05 -2.37 0.82
N SER A 18 8.48 -3.54 0.53
CA SER A 18 8.83 -4.30 -0.68
C SER A 18 8.56 -3.51 -1.96
N MET A 19 7.49 -2.71 -2.01
CA MET A 19 7.19 -1.85 -3.14
C MET A 19 8.14 -0.66 -3.25
N SER A 20 8.52 -0.04 -2.13
CA SER A 20 9.54 1.00 -2.10
C SER A 20 10.91 0.48 -2.54
N ASP A 21 11.33 -0.68 -2.04
CA ASP A 21 12.59 -1.32 -2.40
C ASP A 21 12.60 -1.73 -3.88
N PHE A 22 11.48 -2.24 -4.40
CA PHE A 22 11.30 -2.54 -5.82
C PHE A 22 11.42 -1.28 -6.69
N ALA A 23 10.71 -0.22 -6.33
CA ALA A 23 10.77 1.07 -6.99
C ALA A 23 12.20 1.66 -7.00
N ALA A 24 12.90 1.58 -5.87
CA ALA A 24 14.28 2.03 -5.74
C ALA A 24 15.26 1.19 -6.58
N GLY A 25 15.06 -0.13 -6.64
CA GLY A 25 15.84 -1.03 -7.50
C GLY A 25 15.64 -0.73 -8.98
N ALA A 26 14.39 -0.49 -9.39
CA ALA A 26 14.06 -0.14 -10.76
C ALA A 26 14.63 1.24 -11.15
N ALA A 27 14.50 2.24 -10.26
CA ALA A 27 15.02 3.59 -10.50
C ALA A 27 16.54 3.67 -10.53
N SER A 28 17.23 2.84 -9.73
CA SER A 28 18.70 2.76 -9.71
C SER A 28 19.27 1.95 -10.89
N GLY A 29 18.43 1.35 -11.73
CA GLY A 29 18.85 0.53 -12.86
C GLY A 29 19.31 -0.87 -12.45
N ALA A 30 19.01 -1.33 -11.23
CA ALA A 30 19.34 -2.68 -10.76
C ALA A 30 18.64 -3.77 -11.58
N PHE A 31 17.52 -3.44 -12.23
CA PHE A 31 16.86 -4.25 -13.26
C PHE A 31 16.12 -3.34 -14.24
N SER A 32 15.99 -3.77 -15.50
CA SER A 32 15.24 -3.02 -16.51
C SER A 32 13.77 -3.43 -16.53
N VAL A 33 12.89 -2.44 -16.57
CA VAL A 33 11.46 -2.64 -16.78
C VAL A 33 11.15 -2.22 -18.20
N ASN A 34 10.88 -3.20 -19.07
CA ASN A 34 10.45 -2.91 -20.44
C ASN A 34 9.04 -2.30 -20.46
N GLU A 35 8.65 -1.70 -21.58
CA GLU A 35 7.41 -0.93 -21.68
C GLU A 35 6.17 -1.76 -21.36
N GLN A 36 6.13 -3.01 -21.84
CA GLN A 36 4.99 -3.90 -21.65
C GLN A 36 4.86 -4.42 -20.21
N GLY A 37 5.99 -4.78 -19.58
CA GLY A 37 6.03 -5.20 -18.17
C GLY A 37 5.74 -4.03 -17.22
N GLY A 38 6.26 -2.85 -17.53
CA GLY A 38 5.98 -1.63 -16.77
C GLY A 38 4.52 -1.21 -16.84
N ALA A 39 3.91 -1.29 -18.03
CA ALA A 39 2.49 -1.01 -18.21
C ALA A 39 1.61 -1.98 -17.40
N ALA A 40 1.93 -3.28 -17.38
CA ALA A 40 1.20 -4.26 -16.58
C ALA A 40 1.31 -4.00 -15.08
N LEU A 41 2.49 -3.63 -14.58
CA LEU A 41 2.69 -3.27 -13.18
C LEU A 41 1.96 -1.98 -12.80
N LEU A 42 2.00 -0.96 -13.66
CA LEU A 42 1.26 0.29 -13.45
C LEU A 42 -0.24 0.05 -13.43
N ALA A 43 -0.77 -0.84 -14.28
CA ALA A 43 -2.17 -1.24 -14.27
C ALA A 43 -2.55 -1.89 -12.92
N ALA A 44 -1.76 -2.89 -12.48
CA ALA A 44 -2.01 -3.56 -11.20
C ALA A 44 -1.97 -2.59 -10.00
N ILE A 45 -1.02 -1.64 -9.97
CA ILE A 45 -0.92 -0.62 -8.92
C ILE A 45 -2.17 0.28 -8.92
N ARG A 46 -2.63 0.70 -10.10
CA ARG A 46 -3.83 1.55 -10.23
C ARG A 46 -5.09 0.83 -9.83
N ASP A 47 -5.22 -0.44 -10.19
CA ASP A 47 -6.36 -1.28 -9.80
C ASP A 47 -6.41 -1.42 -8.27
N MET A 48 -5.25 -1.68 -7.64
CA MET A 48 -5.16 -1.73 -6.18
C MET A 48 -5.44 -0.38 -5.52
N ALA A 49 -4.92 0.73 -6.05
CA ALA A 49 -5.20 2.06 -5.51
C ALA A 49 -6.69 2.42 -5.62
N THR A 50 -7.32 2.09 -6.75
CA THR A 50 -8.75 2.28 -6.98
C THR A 50 -9.59 1.44 -6.03
N TRP A 51 -9.19 0.19 -5.79
CA TRP A 51 -9.84 -0.66 -4.81
C TRP A 51 -9.73 -0.08 -3.39
N VAL A 52 -8.54 0.38 -2.98
CA VAL A 52 -8.37 1.03 -1.66
C VAL A 52 -9.23 2.30 -1.55
N ASP A 53 -9.30 3.11 -2.61
CA ASP A 53 -10.14 4.32 -2.65
C ASP A 53 -11.64 3.98 -2.58
N GLY A 54 -12.07 2.88 -3.21
CA GLY A 54 -13.44 2.38 -3.12
C GLY A 54 -13.80 1.85 -1.73
N GLU A 55 -12.86 1.17 -1.07
CA GLU A 55 -13.06 0.69 0.30
C GLU A 55 -13.00 1.83 1.32
N ALA A 56 -12.36 2.96 1.05
CA ALA A 56 -12.28 4.09 1.97
C ALA A 56 -13.67 4.56 2.46
N THR A 57 -14.69 4.54 1.60
CA THR A 57 -16.08 4.85 1.98
C THR A 57 -16.69 3.78 2.89
N ARG A 58 -16.44 2.50 2.62
CA ARG A 58 -16.90 1.39 3.47
C ARG A 58 -16.22 1.42 4.84
N LEU A 59 -14.94 1.79 4.87
CA LEU A 59 -14.13 1.86 6.08
C LEU A 59 -14.43 3.09 6.94
N ALA A 60 -15.07 4.11 6.38
CA ALA A 60 -15.65 5.19 7.17
C ALA A 60 -16.68 4.66 8.18
N LEU A 61 -17.38 3.56 7.88
CA LEU A 61 -18.28 2.89 8.83
C LEU A 61 -17.56 2.31 10.05
N LEU A 62 -16.29 1.92 9.92
CA LEU A 62 -15.48 1.46 11.06
C LEU A 62 -15.12 2.61 12.01
N ASN A 63 -15.27 3.86 11.57
CA ASN A 63 -15.12 5.04 12.41
C ASN A 63 -16.41 5.41 13.12
N GLU A 64 -17.53 4.79 12.78
CA GLU A 64 -18.79 5.00 13.48
C GLU A 64 -18.84 4.17 14.76
N GLN A 65 -19.58 4.66 15.75
CA GLN A 65 -19.76 3.93 17.00
C GLN A 65 -20.59 2.66 16.73
N PRO A 66 -20.09 1.45 17.07
CA PRO A 66 -20.80 0.23 16.72
C PRO A 66 -22.11 0.11 17.50
N MET A 67 -23.17 -0.34 16.82
CA MET A 67 -24.52 -0.50 17.40
C MET A 67 -24.61 -1.75 18.29
N LEU A 68 -23.91 -1.74 19.42
CA LEU A 68 -23.87 -2.84 20.40
C LEU A 68 -25.00 -2.77 21.46
N GLY A 69 -25.96 -1.86 21.32
CA GLY A 69 -27.00 -1.57 22.33
C GLY A 69 -26.45 -0.82 23.56
N ASP A 70 -27.24 -0.70 24.64
CA ASP A 70 -26.90 0.11 25.83
C ASP A 70 -26.58 -0.72 27.08
N SER A 71 -26.22 -1.99 26.89
CA SER A 71 -25.73 -2.81 28.01
C SER A 71 -24.42 -2.22 28.57
N ASN A 72 -24.14 -2.49 29.84
CA ASN A 72 -22.91 -2.03 30.50
C ASN A 72 -21.64 -2.53 29.75
N GLY A 73 -21.69 -3.76 29.22
CA GLY A 73 -20.62 -4.29 28.36
C GLY A 73 -20.48 -3.51 27.04
N ALA A 74 -21.60 -3.12 26.41
CA ALA A 74 -21.60 -2.35 25.19
C ALA A 74 -21.05 -0.93 25.38
N SER A 75 -21.36 -0.26 26.49
CA SER A 75 -20.82 1.09 26.79
C SER A 75 -19.30 1.11 26.92
N VAL A 76 -18.70 0.00 27.36
CA VAL A 76 -17.23 -0.14 27.46
C VAL A 76 -16.61 -0.55 26.13
N MET A 77 -17.25 -1.46 25.39
CA MET A 77 -16.69 -2.02 24.15
C MET A 77 -16.77 -1.06 22.96
N LYS A 78 -17.83 -0.24 22.87
CA LYS A 78 -18.04 0.73 21.78
C LYS A 78 -16.79 1.62 21.51
N PRO A 79 -16.24 2.35 22.51
CA PRO A 79 -15.07 3.20 22.28
C PRO A 79 -13.79 2.39 21.98
N TYR A 80 -13.64 1.22 22.59
CA TYR A 80 -12.45 0.38 22.38
C TYR A 80 -12.35 -0.13 20.93
N LEU A 81 -13.46 -0.57 20.35
CA LEU A 81 -13.49 -1.05 18.96
C LEU A 81 -13.19 0.08 17.96
N GLN A 82 -13.72 1.28 18.21
CA GLN A 82 -13.43 2.45 17.40
C GLN A 82 -11.94 2.85 17.48
N GLN A 83 -11.34 2.72 18.68
CA GLN A 83 -9.93 3.00 18.90
C GLN A 83 -9.03 2.00 18.15
N VAL A 84 -9.29 0.71 18.25
CA VAL A 84 -8.48 -0.34 17.58
C VAL A 84 -8.54 -0.20 16.05
N ALA A 85 -9.68 0.18 15.49
CA ALA A 85 -9.79 0.41 14.05
C ALA A 85 -8.93 1.60 13.56
N ASN A 86 -8.66 2.58 14.43
CA ASN A 86 -8.05 3.86 14.11
C ASN A 86 -6.66 4.09 14.73
N ASP A 87 -6.15 3.16 15.51
CA ASP A 87 -4.81 3.29 16.09
C ASP A 87 -3.71 3.20 15.01
N SER A 88 -2.45 3.35 15.41
CA SER A 88 -1.31 3.35 14.48
C SER A 88 -1.11 2.03 13.74
N GLN A 89 -1.55 0.92 14.32
CA GLN A 89 -1.59 -0.42 13.74
C GLN A 89 -2.97 -0.79 13.21
N GLY A 90 -3.95 0.08 13.43
CA GLY A 90 -5.33 -0.07 13.04
C GLY A 90 -5.46 -0.17 11.54
N PHE A 91 -6.45 -0.96 11.13
CA PHE A 91 -6.67 -1.30 9.73
C PHE A 91 -6.79 -0.07 8.82
N ASN A 92 -7.47 1.00 9.30
CA ASN A 92 -7.61 2.25 8.55
C ASN A 92 -6.27 2.96 8.35
N THR A 93 -5.41 2.95 9.36
CA THR A 93 -4.08 3.55 9.28
C THR A 93 -3.19 2.76 8.33
N GLN A 94 -3.23 1.43 8.41
CA GLN A 94 -2.46 0.55 7.54
C GLN A 94 -2.86 0.66 6.07
N LEU A 95 -4.17 0.77 5.77
CA LEU A 95 -4.65 0.97 4.41
C LEU A 95 -4.23 2.33 3.82
N LYS A 96 -4.22 3.40 4.63
CA LYS A 96 -3.71 4.70 4.20
C LYS A 96 -2.21 4.64 3.86
N GLN A 97 -1.42 3.95 4.69
CA GLN A 97 0.01 3.75 4.43
C GLN A 97 0.23 2.92 3.16
N PHE A 98 -0.55 1.85 2.99
CA PHE A 98 -0.49 1.02 1.79
C PHE A 98 -0.80 1.83 0.52
N ARG A 99 -1.86 2.66 0.54
CA ARG A 99 -2.18 3.58 -0.56
C ARG A 99 -1.01 4.51 -0.89
N ALA A 100 -0.38 5.09 0.14
CA ALA A 100 0.77 5.97 -0.07
C ALA A 100 1.95 5.21 -0.72
N SER A 101 2.21 3.98 -0.28
CA SER A 101 3.25 3.12 -0.90
C SER A 101 2.94 2.78 -2.35
N LEU A 102 1.67 2.54 -2.71
CA LEU A 102 1.26 2.31 -4.11
C LEU A 102 1.56 3.53 -5.01
N LEU A 103 1.32 4.75 -4.52
CA LEU A 103 1.63 5.98 -5.27
C LEU A 103 3.12 6.19 -5.46
N GLU A 104 3.93 5.90 -4.45
CA GLU A 104 5.40 5.97 -4.57
C GLU A 104 5.94 4.89 -5.51
N ALA A 105 5.36 3.69 -5.48
CA ALA A 105 5.68 2.63 -6.42
C ALA A 105 5.37 3.02 -7.88
N GLU A 106 4.22 3.66 -8.13
CA GLU A 106 3.86 4.16 -9.46
C GLU A 106 4.92 5.15 -9.99
N LYS A 107 5.38 6.08 -9.15
CA LYS A 107 6.43 7.04 -9.51
C LYS A 107 7.74 6.35 -9.85
N GLY A 108 8.18 5.39 -9.03
CA GLY A 108 9.42 4.65 -9.25
C GLY A 108 9.40 3.84 -10.54
N ILE A 109 8.28 3.18 -10.85
CA ILE A 109 8.14 2.42 -12.10
C ILE A 109 8.16 3.33 -13.32
N LYS A 110 7.46 4.48 -13.28
CA LYS A 110 7.53 5.47 -14.38
C LYS A 110 8.96 5.95 -14.61
N GLN A 111 9.70 6.23 -13.54
CA GLN A 111 11.11 6.61 -13.64
C GLN A 111 11.97 5.50 -14.23
N ALA A 112 11.76 4.26 -13.82
CA ALA A 112 12.50 3.11 -14.34
C ALA A 112 12.23 2.88 -15.84
N MET A 113 10.98 3.02 -16.28
CA MET A 113 10.61 2.94 -17.69
C MET A 113 11.25 4.07 -18.52
N ALA A 114 11.28 5.30 -17.98
CA ALA A 114 11.94 6.43 -18.63
C ALA A 114 13.46 6.22 -18.77
N ASN A 115 14.10 5.68 -17.72
CA ASN A 115 15.51 5.31 -17.75
C ASN A 115 15.78 4.24 -18.81
N TYR A 116 14.92 3.22 -18.91
CA TYR A 116 15.03 2.17 -19.93
C TYR A 116 14.95 2.73 -21.35
N GLN A 117 13.96 3.60 -21.63
CA GLN A 117 13.86 4.27 -22.94
C GLN A 117 15.10 5.09 -23.27
N HIS A 118 15.68 5.79 -22.29
CA HIS A 118 16.88 6.59 -22.48
C HIS A 118 18.12 5.72 -22.77
N THR A 119 18.31 4.63 -22.03
CA THR A 119 19.42 3.69 -22.27
C THR A 119 19.29 3.02 -23.63
N ASP A 120 18.10 2.53 -24.00
CA ASP A 120 17.86 1.86 -25.29
C ASP A 120 18.11 2.79 -26.47
N THR A 121 17.59 4.04 -26.41
CA THR A 121 17.84 5.06 -27.46
C THR A 121 19.30 5.50 -27.54
N SER A 122 20.00 5.57 -26.41
CA SER A 122 21.42 5.96 -26.37
C SER A 122 22.37 4.88 -26.91
N GLU A 123 22.02 3.60 -26.74
CA GLU A 123 22.78 2.46 -27.27
C GLU A 123 22.43 2.18 -28.74
N ALA A 124 21.16 2.39 -29.14
CA ALA A 124 20.74 2.30 -30.54
C ALA A 124 21.37 3.36 -31.45
N GLY A 125 21.78 4.51 -30.90
CA GLY A 125 22.47 5.58 -31.64
C GLY A 125 23.99 5.39 -31.81
N LYS A 126 24.59 4.33 -31.25
CA LYS A 126 26.04 4.07 -31.31
C LYS A 126 26.47 3.14 -32.46
N TYR A 127 25.57 2.77 -33.37
CA TYR A 127 25.86 1.91 -34.52
C TYR A 127 25.52 2.59 -35.85
#